data_AF-A0A662I8V5-F1
#
_entry.id   AF-A0A662I8V5-F1
#
_cell.length_a   1.000
_cell.length_b   1.000
_cell.length_c   1.000
_cell.angle_alpha   90.00
_cell.angle_beta   90.00
_cell.angle_gamma   90.00
#
_symmetry.space_group_name_H-M   'P 1'
#
loop_
_entity.id
_entity.type
_entity.pdbx_description
1 polymer ?
#
loop_
_entity_poly.entity_id
_entity_poly.type
_entity_poly.pdbx_seq_one_letter_code
_entity_poly.pdbx_strand_id
1 'polypeptide(L)'
;MVPSYVVSENKFFPIHFAFNSLDNIYTYEKHSGHNMQIMLSFTLAIVMIPVGFLAALVGIGGGTIIVPLLTLFFGLPIKEAVAISIVTVVAAGITGASRYLKQKITNIRLGLFLEMSTTLGAMLGAILALSLPSFVLFLLLATVLIYVGLNQIYRGKKEREMIKHRAYEKIHEDTIAKTLNLSGKYWDAAENAEIKYKVTNTLQGLFASITAGLASGMLGIGGGVLKVPIMNEVMKIPVKVAVATSKFMMCLTASAAALVYINEGRVNLHLASATVLGIMMGELIGTRVMNRVHADKIKMLLGLVLAYFGYLMLAKGVYRFSGVKLPGA
;
A
#
# COMPACT_ATOMS: atom_id res chain seq x y z
N MET A 1 -6.41 -38.48 -26.18
CA MET A 1 -5.38 -37.91 -27.08
C MET A 1 -5.23 -36.44 -26.76
N VAL A 2 -4.14 -36.08 -26.08
CA VAL A 2 -3.79 -34.70 -25.76
C VAL A 2 -2.87 -34.22 -26.89
N PRO A 3 -3.14 -33.10 -27.59
CA PRO A 3 -2.17 -32.60 -28.54
C PRO A 3 -1.08 -31.85 -27.78
N SER A 4 0.13 -32.38 -27.89
CA SER A 4 1.40 -31.75 -27.58
C SER A 4 1.67 -30.61 -28.57
N TYR A 5 1.90 -29.41 -28.06
CA TYR A 5 2.52 -28.33 -28.82
C TYR A 5 3.87 -28.00 -28.18
N VAL A 6 4.93 -28.40 -28.89
CA VAL A 6 6.32 -27.97 -28.72
C VAL A 6 6.61 -26.99 -29.88
N VAL A 7 7.61 -26.11 -29.67
CA VAL A 7 8.31 -25.22 -30.63
C VAL A 7 7.77 -23.77 -30.65
N SER A 8 8.54 -22.66 -30.58
CA SER A 8 10.00 -22.41 -30.66
C SER A 8 10.46 -21.22 -29.81
N GLU A 9 11.79 -21.12 -29.65
CA GLU A 9 12.57 -19.98 -29.17
C GLU A 9 12.46 -18.73 -30.07
N ASN A 10 12.73 -17.57 -29.45
CA ASN A 10 13.09 -16.26 -29.99
C ASN A 10 12.13 -15.53 -30.96
N LYS A 11 11.51 -14.45 -30.45
CA LYS A 11 11.65 -13.07 -30.95
C LYS A 11 10.77 -12.09 -30.15
N PHE A 12 11.40 -11.01 -29.68
CA PHE A 12 10.86 -9.69 -29.33
C PHE A 12 9.37 -9.61 -28.91
N PHE A 13 9.15 -9.35 -27.61
CA PHE A 13 7.87 -8.99 -27.00
C PHE A 13 7.15 -7.84 -27.74
N PRO A 14 6.04 -8.09 -28.45
CA PRO A 14 5.12 -7.04 -28.86
C PRO A 14 4.05 -6.89 -27.77
N ILE A 15 3.90 -5.67 -27.27
CA ILE A 15 3.02 -5.27 -26.15
C ILE A 15 1.54 -5.70 -26.33
N HIS A 16 1.12 -6.07 -27.55
CA HIS A 16 -0.26 -6.49 -27.86
C HIS A 16 -0.59 -7.97 -27.59
N PHE A 17 0.40 -8.86 -27.39
CA PHE A 17 0.14 -10.30 -27.15
C PHE A 17 0.05 -10.65 -25.65
N ALA A 18 0.27 -9.69 -24.75
CA ALA A 18 0.42 -9.93 -23.31
C ALA A 18 -0.88 -10.28 -22.58
N PHE A 19 -2.06 -9.85 -23.04
CA PHE A 19 -3.27 -10.03 -22.22
C PHE A 19 -3.85 -11.46 -22.23
N ASN A 20 -3.75 -12.21 -23.33
CA ASN A 20 -4.29 -13.58 -23.37
C ASN A 20 -3.32 -14.64 -22.83
N SER A 21 -2.00 -14.38 -22.79
CA SER A 21 -1.01 -15.35 -22.28
C SER A 21 -0.68 -15.18 -20.80
N LEU A 22 -0.93 -13.98 -20.22
CA LEU A 22 -0.66 -13.70 -18.79
C LEU A 22 -1.71 -14.29 -17.84
N ASP A 23 -2.94 -14.53 -18.32
CA ASP A 23 -4.00 -15.17 -17.53
C ASP A 23 -3.66 -16.62 -17.10
N ASN A 24 -2.60 -17.21 -17.67
CA ASN A 24 -2.17 -18.57 -17.36
C ASN A 24 -0.87 -18.68 -16.55
N ILE A 25 -0.11 -17.62 -16.24
CA ILE A 25 1.19 -17.78 -15.55
C ILE A 25 1.06 -18.51 -14.22
N TYR A 26 0.06 -18.16 -13.42
CA TYR A 26 -0.20 -18.80 -12.13
C TYR A 26 -0.71 -20.24 -12.26
N THR A 27 -1.60 -20.50 -13.21
CA THR A 27 -2.09 -21.85 -13.53
C THR A 27 -0.95 -22.73 -14.04
N TYR A 28 -0.01 -22.15 -14.80
CA TYR A 28 1.22 -22.81 -15.21
C TYR A 28 2.12 -23.10 -14.01
N GLU A 29 2.35 -22.17 -13.07
CA GLU A 29 3.19 -22.41 -11.87
C GLU A 29 2.77 -23.65 -11.08
N LYS A 30 1.45 -23.82 -10.84
CA LYS A 30 0.89 -24.96 -10.10
C LYS A 30 1.16 -26.32 -10.75
N HIS A 31 1.46 -26.33 -12.05
CA HIS A 31 1.73 -27.52 -12.85
C HIS A 31 3.15 -27.56 -13.47
N SER A 32 4.02 -26.59 -13.14
CA SER A 32 5.35 -26.43 -13.73
C SER A 32 6.47 -27.09 -12.93
N GLY A 33 7.56 -27.44 -13.60
CA GLY A 33 8.78 -27.95 -12.96
C GLY A 33 9.51 -26.90 -12.11
N HIS A 34 10.36 -27.38 -11.20
CA HIS A 34 11.12 -26.59 -10.21
C HIS A 34 11.82 -25.33 -10.79
N ASN A 35 12.39 -25.43 -11.99
CA ASN A 35 13.11 -24.33 -12.64
C ASN A 35 12.21 -23.12 -12.99
N MET A 36 10.95 -23.36 -13.35
CA MET A 36 10.00 -22.30 -13.68
C MET A 36 9.56 -21.52 -12.43
N GLN A 37 9.36 -22.23 -11.31
CA GLN A 37 9.02 -21.62 -10.03
C GLN A 37 10.14 -20.69 -9.53
N ILE A 38 11.39 -21.13 -9.66
CA ILE A 38 12.56 -20.31 -9.36
C ILE A 38 12.58 -19.04 -10.22
N MET A 39 12.41 -19.17 -11.54
CA MET A 39 12.41 -18.02 -12.45
C MET A 39 11.28 -17.02 -12.13
N LEU A 40 10.09 -17.51 -11.82
CA LEU A 40 8.96 -16.68 -11.42
C LEU A 40 9.24 -15.92 -10.11
N SER A 41 9.79 -16.61 -9.11
CA SER A 41 10.20 -16.01 -7.84
C SER A 41 11.28 -14.93 -8.03
N PHE A 42 12.29 -15.18 -8.85
CA PHE A 42 13.27 -14.15 -9.20
C PHE A 42 12.65 -12.94 -9.89
N THR A 43 11.74 -13.17 -10.84
CA THR A 43 11.02 -12.11 -11.55
C THR A 43 10.20 -11.26 -10.58
N LEU A 44 9.44 -11.90 -9.67
CA LEU A 44 8.67 -11.21 -8.65
C LEU A 44 9.56 -10.39 -7.71
N ALA A 45 10.69 -10.95 -7.28
CA ALA A 45 11.63 -10.23 -6.43
C ALA A 45 12.14 -8.96 -7.13
N ILE A 46 12.52 -9.04 -8.41
CA ILE A 46 13.00 -7.88 -9.18
C ILE A 46 11.89 -6.83 -9.34
N VAL A 47 10.69 -7.25 -9.73
CA VAL A 47 9.54 -6.34 -9.93
C VAL A 47 9.13 -5.66 -8.62
N MET A 48 9.31 -6.31 -7.47
CA MET A 48 8.96 -5.73 -6.18
C MET A 48 9.97 -4.68 -5.66
N ILE A 49 11.17 -4.58 -6.23
CA ILE A 49 12.13 -3.53 -5.86
C ILE A 49 11.58 -2.12 -6.15
N PRO A 50 11.17 -1.76 -7.38
CA PRO A 50 10.58 -0.45 -7.64
C PRO A 50 9.27 -0.24 -6.86
N VAL A 51 8.49 -1.30 -6.64
CA VAL A 51 7.28 -1.23 -5.80
C VAL A 51 7.62 -0.86 -4.36
N GLY A 52 8.66 -1.45 -3.77
CA GLY A 52 9.14 -1.12 -2.43
C GLY A 52 9.70 0.29 -2.34
N PHE A 53 10.42 0.74 -3.37
CA PHE A 53 10.89 2.11 -3.45
C PHE A 53 9.73 3.12 -3.42
N LEU A 54 8.72 2.92 -4.27
CA LEU A 54 7.51 3.75 -4.28
C LEU A 54 6.72 3.64 -2.97
N ALA A 55 6.57 2.43 -2.43
CA ALA A 55 5.89 2.18 -1.18
C ALA A 55 6.50 2.94 -0.01
N ALA A 56 7.83 3.03 0.04
CA ALA A 56 8.57 3.77 1.06
C ALA A 56 8.33 5.27 0.98
N LEU A 57 8.44 5.85 -0.23
CA LEU A 57 8.23 7.28 -0.45
C LEU A 57 6.84 7.73 -0.03
N VAL A 58 5.86 6.86 -0.22
CA VAL A 58 4.45 7.23 -0.16
C VAL A 58 3.74 6.72 1.10
N GLY A 59 4.36 5.82 1.87
CA GLY A 59 3.78 5.35 3.14
C GLY A 59 2.63 4.35 3.01
N ILE A 60 2.51 3.71 1.84
CA ILE A 60 1.42 2.78 1.50
C ILE A 60 1.75 1.32 1.83
N GLY A 61 3.01 0.98 2.15
CA GLY A 61 3.43 -0.41 2.35
C GLY A 61 3.36 -1.32 1.13
N GLY A 62 3.08 -0.75 -0.05
CA GLY A 62 3.13 -1.44 -1.33
C GLY A 62 1.86 -2.19 -1.68
N GLY A 63 0.98 -2.50 -0.72
CA GLY A 63 -0.16 -3.39 -0.97
C GLY A 63 -1.13 -2.93 -2.06
N THR A 64 -1.31 -1.62 -2.23
CA THR A 64 -2.12 -1.08 -3.34
C THR A 64 -1.49 -1.20 -4.70
N ILE A 65 -0.19 -1.46 -4.76
CA ILE A 65 0.52 -1.73 -6.00
C ILE A 65 0.65 -3.24 -6.17
N ILE A 66 1.00 -3.96 -5.09
CA ILE A 66 1.17 -5.42 -5.10
C ILE A 66 -0.11 -6.13 -5.53
N VAL A 67 -1.28 -5.79 -4.97
CA VAL A 67 -2.54 -6.50 -5.29
C VAL A 67 -2.91 -6.32 -6.77
N PRO A 68 -2.98 -5.11 -7.34
CA PRO A 68 -3.16 -4.94 -8.77
C PRO A 68 -2.07 -5.62 -9.60
N LEU A 69 -0.82 -5.55 -9.17
CA LEU A 69 0.29 -6.11 -9.92
C LEU A 69 0.19 -7.65 -10.02
N LEU A 70 -0.04 -8.33 -8.90
CA LEU A 70 -0.22 -9.79 -8.86
C LEU A 70 -1.50 -10.24 -9.58
N THR A 71 -2.59 -9.49 -9.47
CA THR A 71 -3.85 -9.87 -10.09
C THR A 71 -3.90 -9.58 -11.60
N LEU A 72 -3.31 -8.48 -12.07
CA LEU A 72 -3.36 -8.07 -13.47
C LEU A 72 -2.24 -8.68 -14.30
N PHE A 73 -1.01 -8.69 -13.79
CA PHE A 73 0.16 -9.09 -14.56
C PHE A 73 0.56 -10.55 -14.32
N PHE A 74 0.24 -11.10 -13.15
CA PHE A 74 0.55 -12.49 -12.81
C PHE A 74 -0.68 -13.41 -12.78
N GLY A 75 -1.88 -12.86 -13.00
CA GLY A 75 -3.12 -13.62 -13.10
C GLY A 75 -3.61 -14.23 -11.78
N LEU A 76 -3.06 -13.83 -10.62
CA LEU A 76 -3.45 -14.42 -9.34
C LEU A 76 -4.91 -14.09 -8.99
N PRO A 77 -5.63 -15.05 -8.36
CA PRO A 77 -6.91 -14.74 -7.74
C PRO A 77 -6.75 -13.62 -6.71
N ILE A 78 -7.68 -12.66 -6.69
CA ILE A 78 -7.56 -11.47 -5.82
C ILE A 78 -7.41 -11.83 -4.33
N LYS A 79 -8.09 -12.88 -3.85
CA LYS A 79 -7.98 -13.32 -2.45
C LYS A 79 -6.57 -13.80 -2.11
N GLU A 80 -5.90 -14.50 -3.04
CA GLU A 80 -4.51 -14.93 -2.86
C GLU A 80 -3.53 -13.77 -3.00
N ALA A 81 -3.77 -12.85 -3.95
CA ALA A 81 -2.97 -11.63 -4.08
C ALA A 81 -3.05 -10.75 -2.83
N VAL A 82 -4.23 -10.62 -2.22
CA VAL A 82 -4.45 -9.91 -0.95
C VAL A 82 -3.68 -10.59 0.19
N ALA A 83 -3.72 -11.92 0.27
CA ALA A 83 -3.02 -12.70 1.30
C ALA A 83 -1.49 -12.63 1.15
N ILE A 84 -0.95 -12.66 -0.08
CA ILE A 84 0.48 -12.44 -0.32
C ILE A 84 0.84 -11.00 0.05
N SER A 85 0.06 -10.03 -0.42
CA SER A 85 0.29 -8.61 -0.19
C SER A 85 0.34 -8.26 1.29
N ILE A 86 -0.55 -8.79 2.13
CA ILE A 86 -0.55 -8.44 3.56
C ILE A 86 0.74 -8.90 4.27
N VAL A 87 1.29 -10.06 3.89
CA VAL A 87 2.57 -10.56 4.42
C VAL A 87 3.73 -9.68 3.93
N THR A 88 3.74 -9.33 2.64
CA THR A 88 4.73 -8.43 2.05
C THR A 88 4.68 -7.03 2.69
N VAL A 89 3.48 -6.55 3.02
CA VAL A 89 3.23 -5.29 3.72
C VAL A 89 3.82 -5.31 5.13
N VAL A 90 3.73 -6.43 5.86
CA VAL A 90 4.38 -6.56 7.19
C VAL A 90 5.88 -6.30 7.06
N ALA A 91 6.54 -6.99 6.11
CA ALA A 91 7.97 -6.83 5.88
C ALA A 91 8.35 -5.40 5.44
N ALA A 92 7.56 -4.79 4.55
CA ALA A 92 7.75 -3.40 4.14
C ALA A 92 7.55 -2.42 5.31
N GLY A 93 6.57 -2.66 6.18
CA GLY A 93 6.31 -1.88 7.38
C GLY A 93 7.48 -1.92 8.35
N ILE A 94 8.00 -3.12 8.69
CA ILE A 94 9.17 -3.28 9.58
C ILE A 94 10.39 -2.57 8.99
N THR A 95 10.66 -2.79 7.71
CA THR A 95 11.80 -2.19 7.01
C THR A 95 11.71 -0.66 7.01
N GLY A 96 10.55 -0.12 6.64
CA GLY A 96 10.29 1.32 6.62
C GLY A 96 10.34 1.97 7.99
N ALA A 97 9.65 1.37 8.97
CA ALA A 97 9.60 1.85 10.35
C ALA A 97 11.00 1.93 10.97
N SER A 98 11.83 0.88 10.79
CA SER A 98 13.19 0.85 11.35
C SER A 98 14.06 2.02 10.89
N ARG A 99 13.84 2.51 9.65
CA ARG A 99 14.56 3.65 9.07
C ARG A 99 13.97 4.98 9.50
N TYR A 100 12.64 5.12 9.47
CA TYR A 100 11.98 6.38 9.83
C TYR A 100 12.03 6.68 11.33
N LEU A 101 12.06 5.65 12.17
CA LEU A 101 12.35 5.77 13.60
C LEU A 101 13.77 6.33 13.83
N LYS A 102 14.77 5.80 13.12
CA LYS A 102 16.15 6.32 13.18
C LYS A 102 16.26 7.76 12.70
N GLN A 103 15.46 8.14 11.70
CA GLN A 103 15.38 9.52 11.20
C GLN A 103 14.55 10.46 12.11
N LYS A 104 13.93 9.94 13.18
CA LYS A 104 13.06 10.69 14.11
C LYS A 104 11.89 11.41 13.43
N ILE A 105 11.38 10.85 12.33
CA ILE A 105 10.20 11.38 11.61
C ILE A 105 8.91 10.73 12.12
N THR A 106 8.99 9.45 12.51
CA THR A 106 7.85 8.67 13.02
C THR A 106 7.34 9.22 14.35
N ASN A 107 6.04 9.48 14.44
CA ASN A 107 5.38 9.80 15.70
C ASN A 107 4.84 8.53 16.37
N ILE A 108 5.62 7.96 17.28
CA ILE A 108 5.30 6.67 17.92
C ILE A 108 4.03 6.76 18.77
N ARG A 109 3.84 7.85 19.53
CA ARG A 109 2.67 8.02 20.42
C ARG A 109 1.38 8.05 19.64
N LEU A 110 1.36 8.85 18.56
CA LEU A 110 0.24 8.89 17.65
C LEU A 110 0.01 7.52 16.98
N GLY A 111 1.10 6.88 16.54
CA GLY A 111 1.05 5.56 15.94
C GLY A 111 0.34 4.57 16.85
N LEU A 112 0.81 4.42 18.10
CA LEU A 112 0.21 3.54 19.10
C LEU A 112 -1.24 3.90 19.43
N PHE A 113 -1.56 5.20 19.53
CA PHE A 113 -2.92 5.66 19.79
C PHE A 113 -3.90 5.22 18.69
N LEU A 114 -3.55 5.47 17.43
CA LEU A 114 -4.40 5.11 16.29
C LEU A 114 -4.38 3.60 16.00
N GLU A 115 -3.31 2.90 16.40
CA GLU A 115 -3.11 1.49 16.06
C GLU A 115 -4.13 0.58 16.73
N MET A 116 -4.52 0.87 17.97
CA MET A 116 -5.55 0.11 18.70
C MET A 116 -6.84 -0.02 17.86
N SER A 117 -7.29 1.10 17.29
CA SER A 117 -8.49 1.14 16.45
C SER A 117 -8.29 0.45 15.09
N THR A 118 -7.08 0.57 14.52
CA THR A 118 -6.81 0.06 13.19
C THR A 118 -6.67 -1.46 13.18
N THR A 119 -5.99 -2.03 14.17
CA THR A 119 -5.78 -3.47 14.29
C THR A 119 -7.11 -4.22 14.40
N LEU A 120 -8.05 -3.70 15.20
CA LEU A 120 -9.41 -4.24 15.28
C LEU A 120 -10.11 -4.21 13.93
N GLY A 121 -10.07 -3.07 13.24
CA GLY A 121 -10.62 -2.95 11.89
C GLY A 121 -9.98 -3.95 10.92
N ALA A 122 -8.67 -4.14 10.97
CA ALA A 122 -7.94 -5.02 10.06
C ALA A 122 -8.25 -6.50 10.25
N MET A 123 -8.42 -6.97 11.49
CA MET A 123 -8.88 -8.34 11.75
C MET A 123 -10.29 -8.56 11.20
N LEU A 124 -11.22 -7.66 11.51
CA LEU A 124 -12.60 -7.73 10.99
C LEU A 124 -12.64 -7.67 9.46
N GLY A 125 -11.84 -6.79 8.87
CA GLY A 125 -11.71 -6.65 7.43
C GLY A 125 -11.16 -7.91 6.76
N ALA A 126 -10.14 -8.54 7.33
CA ALA A 126 -9.57 -9.78 6.79
C ALA A 126 -10.61 -10.91 6.79
N ILE A 127 -11.38 -11.06 7.88
CA ILE A 127 -12.45 -12.06 7.99
C ILE A 127 -13.54 -11.78 6.93
N LEU A 128 -14.01 -10.54 6.81
CA LEU A 128 -15.01 -10.15 5.81
C LEU A 128 -14.55 -10.42 4.37
N ALA A 129 -13.27 -10.22 4.09
CA ALA A 129 -12.69 -10.45 2.76
C ALA A 129 -12.90 -11.89 2.27
N LEU A 130 -12.83 -12.86 3.18
CA LEU A 130 -12.94 -14.28 2.86
C LEU A 130 -14.35 -14.63 2.39
N SER A 131 -15.36 -13.98 2.94
CA SER A 131 -16.77 -14.18 2.59
C SER A 131 -17.22 -13.40 1.35
N LEU A 132 -16.50 -12.34 0.97
CA LEU A 132 -16.93 -11.50 -0.15
C LEU A 132 -16.64 -12.12 -1.53
N PRO A 133 -17.50 -11.86 -2.53
CA PRO A 133 -17.20 -12.17 -3.93
C PRO A 133 -16.00 -11.37 -4.44
N SER A 134 -15.22 -11.96 -5.35
CA SER A 134 -14.01 -11.33 -5.90
C SER A 134 -14.28 -9.98 -6.60
N PHE A 135 -15.43 -9.81 -7.26
CA PHE A 135 -15.76 -8.55 -7.94
C PHE A 135 -15.93 -7.39 -6.95
N VAL A 136 -16.47 -7.66 -5.75
CA VAL A 136 -16.65 -6.63 -4.71
C VAL A 136 -15.28 -6.14 -4.25
N LEU A 137 -14.30 -7.04 -4.07
CA LEU A 137 -12.94 -6.66 -3.69
C LEU A 137 -12.26 -5.80 -4.75
N PHE A 138 -12.44 -6.10 -6.04
CA PHE A 138 -11.93 -5.26 -7.13
C PHE A 138 -12.55 -3.86 -7.11
N LEU A 139 -13.88 -3.76 -6.99
CA LEU A 139 -14.58 -2.47 -6.97
C LEU A 139 -14.27 -1.63 -5.73
N LEU A 140 -14.19 -2.27 -4.55
CA LEU A 140 -13.79 -1.60 -3.32
C LEU A 140 -12.36 -1.06 -3.41
N LEU A 141 -11.42 -1.89 -3.89
CA LEU A 141 -10.04 -1.45 -4.11
C LEU A 141 -10.01 -0.27 -5.07
N ALA A 142 -10.62 -0.40 -6.25
CA ALA A 142 -10.68 0.65 -7.25
C ALA A 142 -11.21 1.98 -6.68
N THR A 143 -12.33 1.92 -5.96
CA THR A 143 -12.98 3.10 -5.36
C THR A 143 -12.06 3.78 -4.35
N VAL A 144 -11.43 3.00 -3.45
CA VAL A 144 -10.49 3.53 -2.46
C VAL A 144 -9.27 4.16 -3.13
N LEU A 145 -8.68 3.50 -4.13
CA LEU A 145 -7.49 4.00 -4.81
C LEU A 145 -7.78 5.28 -5.59
N ILE A 146 -8.90 5.34 -6.34
CA ILE A 146 -9.28 6.54 -7.10
C ILE A 146 -9.57 7.69 -6.14
N TYR A 147 -10.37 7.47 -5.09
CA TYR A 147 -10.71 8.51 -4.12
C TYR A 147 -9.46 9.09 -3.45
N VAL A 148 -8.58 8.25 -2.91
CA VAL A 148 -7.35 8.72 -2.28
C VAL A 148 -6.41 9.35 -3.31
N GLY A 149 -6.30 8.73 -4.49
CA GLY A 149 -5.43 9.21 -5.56
C GLY A 149 -5.77 10.65 -5.95
N LEU A 150 -7.04 10.90 -6.29
CA LEU A 150 -7.53 12.24 -6.64
C LEU A 150 -7.34 13.22 -5.48
N ASN A 151 -7.71 12.84 -4.25
CA ASN A 151 -7.56 13.72 -3.09
C ASN A 151 -6.10 14.15 -2.87
N GLN A 152 -5.13 13.26 -3.10
CA GLN A 152 -3.72 13.58 -2.95
C GLN A 152 -3.18 14.49 -4.07
N ILE A 153 -3.65 14.32 -5.32
CA ILE A 153 -3.32 15.24 -6.43
C ILE A 153 -3.82 16.65 -6.10
N TYR A 154 -5.09 16.80 -5.71
CA TYR A 154 -5.68 18.12 -5.46
C TYR A 154 -5.05 18.84 -4.26
N ARG A 155 -4.54 18.10 -3.28
CA ARG A 155 -4.01 18.66 -2.01
C ARG A 155 -2.51 18.80 -1.94
N GLY A 156 -1.77 18.42 -3.00
CA GLY A 156 -0.32 18.58 -3.07
C GLY A 156 0.14 20.04 -2.90
N LYS A 157 -0.49 20.99 -3.61
CA LYS A 157 -0.17 22.42 -3.50
C LYS A 157 -0.44 22.98 -2.09
N LYS A 158 -1.56 22.58 -1.50
CA LYS A 158 -1.95 23.01 -0.15
C LYS A 158 -0.94 22.58 0.92
N GLU A 159 -0.37 21.39 0.79
CA GLU A 159 0.67 20.88 1.68
C GLU A 159 1.89 21.81 1.72
N ARG A 160 2.37 22.22 0.54
CA ARG A 160 3.54 23.11 0.42
C ARG A 160 3.28 24.47 1.05
N GLU A 161 2.09 25.03 0.84
CA GLU A 161 1.70 26.31 1.43
C GLU A 161 1.58 26.23 2.96
N MET A 162 1.04 25.12 3.50
CA MET A 162 0.96 24.89 4.94
C MET A 162 2.35 24.84 5.60
N ILE A 163 3.34 24.23 4.92
CA ILE A 163 4.73 24.16 5.40
C ILE A 163 5.38 25.55 5.35
N LYS A 164 5.32 26.25 4.21
CA LYS A 164 5.91 27.59 4.05
C LYS A 164 5.41 28.60 5.07
N HIS A 165 4.10 28.60 5.34
CA HIS A 165 3.47 29.55 6.26
C HIS A 165 3.46 29.08 7.72
N ARG A 166 4.15 27.98 8.04
CA ARG A 166 4.18 27.33 9.37
C ARG A 166 2.76 27.13 9.94
N ALA A 167 1.80 26.84 9.07
CA ALA A 167 0.41 26.70 9.45
C ALA A 167 0.20 25.53 10.42
N TYR A 168 1.02 24.47 10.30
CA TYR A 168 1.00 23.30 11.18
C TYR A 168 1.31 23.61 12.66
N GLU A 169 2.09 24.66 12.94
CA GLU A 169 2.43 25.09 14.30
C GLU A 169 1.29 25.89 14.97
N LYS A 170 0.46 26.53 14.14
CA LYS A 170 -0.65 27.41 14.54
C LYS A 170 -1.96 26.66 14.79
N ILE A 171 -2.01 25.36 14.53
CA ILE A 171 -3.21 24.54 14.73
C ILE A 171 -3.58 24.49 16.22
N HIS A 172 -4.88 24.53 16.50
CA HIS A 172 -5.40 24.30 17.84
C HIS A 172 -5.35 22.82 18.19
N GLU A 173 -4.59 22.51 19.24
CA GLU A 173 -4.43 21.16 19.75
C GLU A 173 -5.63 20.79 20.65
N ASP A 174 -6.24 19.64 20.37
CA ASP A 174 -7.36 19.14 21.17
C ASP A 174 -6.91 18.55 22.51
N THR A 175 -7.86 18.33 23.42
CA THR A 175 -7.58 17.86 24.78
C THR A 175 -6.88 16.51 24.78
N ILE A 176 -7.26 15.59 23.89
CA ILE A 176 -6.68 14.25 23.83
C ILE A 176 -5.23 14.34 23.34
N ALA A 177 -4.97 15.14 22.30
CA ALA A 177 -3.64 15.37 21.77
C ALA A 177 -2.71 16.00 22.81
N LYS A 178 -3.19 16.96 23.61
CA LYS A 178 -2.44 17.53 24.74
C LYS A 178 -2.12 16.49 25.81
N THR A 179 -3.14 15.78 26.29
CA THR A 179 -3.00 14.79 27.37
C THR A 179 -2.05 13.66 26.99
N LEU A 180 -2.13 13.17 25.75
CA LEU A 180 -1.28 12.09 25.25
C LEU A 180 0.02 12.59 24.62
N ASN A 181 0.24 13.92 24.59
CA ASN A 181 1.40 14.59 24.01
C ASN A 181 1.71 14.06 22.60
N LEU A 182 0.70 14.14 21.73
CA LEU A 182 0.73 13.63 20.35
C LEU A 182 1.38 14.60 19.37
N SER A 183 1.51 15.87 19.71
CA SER A 183 2.19 16.87 18.88
C SER A 183 3.71 16.65 18.84
N GLY A 184 4.37 17.17 17.81
CA GLY A 184 5.78 16.86 17.61
C GLY A 184 6.51 17.79 16.65
N LYS A 185 7.75 17.42 16.37
CA LYS A 185 8.63 18.13 15.43
C LYS A 185 9.54 17.14 14.73
N TYR A 186 9.94 17.46 13.50
CA TYR A 186 10.88 16.64 12.74
C TYR A 186 11.79 17.52 11.88
N TRP A 187 12.95 16.99 11.52
CA TRP A 187 13.87 17.64 10.58
C TRP A 187 13.51 17.27 9.14
N ASP A 188 13.12 18.26 8.35
CA ASP A 188 12.82 18.09 6.94
C ASP A 188 14.05 18.43 6.09
N ALA A 189 14.62 17.42 5.45
CA ALA A 189 15.83 17.60 4.64
C ALA A 189 15.55 18.29 3.28
N ALA A 190 14.32 18.28 2.79
CA ALA A 190 13.95 18.96 1.55
C ALA A 190 13.75 20.46 1.78
N GLU A 191 13.19 20.83 2.94
CA GLU A 191 12.99 22.24 3.32
C GLU A 191 14.19 22.82 4.10
N ASN A 192 15.14 21.96 4.49
CA ASN A 192 16.30 22.30 5.32
C ASN A 192 15.90 23.04 6.62
N ALA A 193 14.84 22.57 7.27
CA ALA A 193 14.26 23.22 8.44
C ALA A 193 13.61 22.22 9.41
N GLU A 194 13.54 22.59 10.69
CA GLU A 194 12.74 21.86 11.68
C GLU A 194 11.27 22.28 11.54
N ILE A 195 10.41 21.31 11.19
CA ILE A 195 8.97 21.51 11.06
C ILE A 195 8.31 21.06 12.36
N LYS A 196 7.67 22.01 13.05
CA LYS A 196 6.83 21.78 14.23
C LYS A 196 5.37 21.64 13.79
N TYR A 197 4.65 20.73 14.41
CA TYR A 197 3.24 20.50 14.12
C TYR A 197 2.45 20.16 15.38
N LYS A 198 1.17 20.54 15.38
CA LYS A 198 0.21 20.16 16.42
C LYS A 198 -0.85 19.23 15.86
N VAL A 199 -1.30 18.29 16.69
CA VAL A 199 -2.33 17.31 16.33
C VAL A 199 -3.71 17.82 16.73
N THR A 200 -4.70 17.59 15.88
CA THR A 200 -6.09 17.94 16.13
C THR A 200 -7.02 16.83 15.61
N ASN A 201 -8.32 16.94 15.89
CA ASN A 201 -9.34 15.98 15.46
C ASN A 201 -9.02 14.52 15.84
N THR A 202 -8.43 14.32 17.02
CA THR A 202 -7.90 13.03 17.48
C THR A 202 -8.96 11.94 17.50
N LEU A 203 -10.18 12.26 17.92
CA LEU A 203 -11.29 11.30 17.95
C LEU A 203 -11.78 10.91 16.54
N GLN A 204 -11.85 11.88 15.61
CA GLN A 204 -12.19 11.60 14.22
C GLN A 204 -11.10 10.75 13.55
N GLY A 205 -9.83 11.03 13.86
CA GLY A 205 -8.70 10.22 13.44
C GLY A 205 -8.83 8.77 13.91
N LEU A 206 -9.20 8.56 15.18
CA LEU A 206 -9.40 7.23 15.75
C LEU A 206 -10.52 6.44 15.03
N PHE A 207 -11.69 7.05 14.83
CA PHE A 207 -12.79 6.39 14.12
C PHE A 207 -12.47 6.14 12.64
N ALA A 208 -11.85 7.11 11.98
CA ALA A 208 -11.40 6.93 10.61
C ALA A 208 -10.34 5.81 10.49
N SER A 209 -9.48 5.65 11.49
CA SER A 209 -8.50 4.57 11.55
C SER A 209 -9.13 3.17 11.62
N ILE A 210 -10.32 3.00 12.22
CA ILE A 210 -11.07 1.74 12.14
C ILE A 210 -11.41 1.41 10.68
N THR A 211 -11.92 2.37 9.93
CA THR A 211 -12.27 2.19 8.50
C THR A 211 -11.02 1.91 7.65
N ALA A 212 -9.91 2.57 7.96
CA ALA A 212 -8.62 2.29 7.33
C ALA A 212 -8.14 0.86 7.62
N GLY A 213 -8.36 0.37 8.84
CA GLY A 213 -8.12 -1.03 9.22
C GLY A 213 -8.99 -1.99 8.45
N LEU A 214 -10.30 -1.76 8.43
CA LEU A 214 -11.26 -2.60 7.70
C LEU A 214 -10.85 -2.75 6.23
N ALA A 215 -10.60 -1.63 5.55
CA ALA A 215 -10.12 -1.64 4.16
C ALA A 215 -8.72 -2.27 4.03
N SER A 216 -7.82 -2.08 5.00
CA SER A 216 -6.51 -2.72 5.03
C SER A 216 -6.60 -4.23 5.02
N GLY A 217 -7.39 -4.79 5.93
CA GLY A 217 -7.60 -6.22 6.07
C GLY A 217 -8.28 -6.79 4.83
N MET A 218 -9.33 -6.14 4.35
CA MET A 218 -10.10 -6.62 3.19
C MET A 218 -9.32 -6.65 1.88
N LEU A 219 -8.52 -5.60 1.66
CA LEU A 219 -7.93 -5.32 0.35
C LEU A 219 -6.43 -5.61 0.31
N GLY A 220 -5.82 -6.04 1.42
CA GLY A 220 -4.38 -6.33 1.48
C GLY A 220 -3.50 -5.10 1.27
N ILE A 221 -4.06 -3.89 1.42
CA ILE A 221 -3.39 -2.62 1.10
C ILE A 221 -2.52 -2.08 2.24
N GLY A 222 -2.58 -2.72 3.41
CA GLY A 222 -1.80 -2.31 4.59
C GLY A 222 -2.29 -1.05 5.29
N GLY A 223 -3.43 -0.47 4.91
CA GLY A 223 -4.06 0.65 5.61
C GLY A 223 -3.39 2.00 5.38
N GLY A 224 -2.13 2.03 4.93
CA GLY A 224 -1.38 3.27 4.71
C GLY A 224 -2.03 4.23 3.71
N VAL A 225 -2.71 3.70 2.69
CA VAL A 225 -3.46 4.52 1.72
C VAL A 225 -4.55 5.35 2.33
N LEU A 226 -5.20 4.86 3.39
CA LEU A 226 -6.22 5.62 4.09
C LEU A 226 -5.63 6.34 5.31
N LYS A 227 -4.71 5.71 6.05
CA LYS A 227 -4.06 6.31 7.22
C LYS A 227 -3.30 7.58 6.90
N VAL A 228 -2.54 7.61 5.80
CA VAL A 228 -1.76 8.80 5.40
C VAL A 228 -2.67 10.01 5.17
N PRO A 229 -3.71 9.96 4.32
CA PRO A 229 -4.63 11.09 4.17
C PRO A 229 -5.50 11.33 5.40
N ILE A 230 -5.84 10.33 6.22
CA ILE A 230 -6.54 10.57 7.49
C ILE A 230 -5.67 11.44 8.42
N MET A 231 -4.43 11.03 8.69
CA MET A 231 -3.51 11.80 9.54
C MET A 231 -3.26 13.19 8.95
N ASN A 232 -3.04 13.27 7.64
CA ASN A 232 -2.67 14.53 7.01
C ASN A 232 -3.85 15.50 6.83
N GLU A 233 -5.01 15.00 6.40
CA GLU A 233 -6.14 15.85 6.02
C GLU A 233 -7.18 16.00 7.14
N VAL A 234 -7.38 14.98 7.98
CA VAL A 234 -8.29 15.05 9.13
C VAL A 234 -7.54 15.60 10.34
N MET A 235 -6.40 14.99 10.68
CA MET A 235 -5.64 15.34 11.90
C MET A 235 -4.62 16.47 11.69
N LYS A 236 -4.48 16.95 10.45
CA LYS A 236 -3.59 18.05 10.06
C LYS A 236 -2.13 17.82 10.40
N ILE A 237 -1.65 16.61 10.12
CA ILE A 237 -0.27 16.21 10.37
C ILE A 237 0.53 16.33 9.07
N PRO A 238 1.77 16.86 9.07
CA PRO A 238 2.59 16.92 7.86
C PRO A 238 2.71 15.56 7.15
N VAL A 239 2.62 15.54 5.82
CA VAL A 239 2.53 14.28 5.06
C VAL A 239 3.72 13.34 5.31
N LYS A 240 4.94 13.87 5.51
CA LYS A 240 6.12 13.04 5.80
C LYS A 240 6.02 12.31 7.15
N VAL A 241 5.46 12.98 8.16
CA VAL A 241 5.18 12.38 9.47
C VAL A 241 4.07 11.35 9.33
N ALA A 242 3.01 11.65 8.57
CA ALA A 242 1.93 10.71 8.31
C ALA A 242 2.45 9.44 7.60
N VAL A 243 3.30 9.59 6.59
CA VAL A 243 3.97 8.48 5.87
C VAL A 243 4.81 7.63 6.81
N ALA A 244 5.68 8.27 7.60
CA ALA A 244 6.56 7.59 8.55
C ALA A 244 5.81 6.87 9.68
N THR A 245 4.78 7.52 10.23
CA THR A 245 3.92 6.99 11.30
C THR A 245 3.05 5.85 10.79
N SER A 246 2.51 6.00 9.58
CA SER A 246 1.78 4.92 8.89
C SER A 246 2.67 3.68 8.78
N LYS A 247 3.89 3.79 8.25
CA LYS A 247 4.80 2.63 8.12
C LYS A 247 5.07 1.89 9.42
N PHE A 248 5.20 2.62 10.54
CA PHE A 248 5.29 2.03 11.87
C PHE A 248 4.02 1.26 12.26
N MET A 249 2.86 1.87 12.05
CA MET A 249 1.58 1.22 12.32
C MET A 249 1.34 -0.01 11.44
N MET A 250 1.77 0.04 10.18
CA MET A 250 1.51 -1.00 9.19
C MET A 250 2.08 -2.36 9.57
N CYS A 251 3.24 -2.43 10.23
CA CYS A 251 3.77 -3.73 10.65
C CYS A 251 2.87 -4.41 11.69
N LEU A 252 2.22 -3.65 12.57
CA LEU A 252 1.30 -4.20 13.58
C LEU A 252 -0.05 -4.55 12.95
N THR A 253 -0.65 -3.62 12.21
CA THR A 253 -1.97 -3.80 11.59
C THR A 253 -1.97 -4.97 10.62
N ALA A 254 -0.96 -5.02 9.74
CA ALA A 254 -0.88 -6.05 8.73
C ALA A 254 -0.52 -7.40 9.34
N SER A 255 0.21 -7.45 10.48
CA SER A 255 0.48 -8.72 11.16
C SER A 255 -0.82 -9.35 11.68
N ALA A 256 -1.71 -8.54 12.28
CA ALA A 256 -3.00 -9.03 12.75
C ALA A 256 -3.88 -9.57 11.61
N ALA A 257 -3.92 -8.88 10.47
CA ALA A 257 -4.63 -9.37 9.29
C ALA A 257 -3.94 -10.60 8.65
N ALA A 258 -2.60 -10.63 8.60
CA ALA A 258 -1.83 -11.74 8.06
C ALA A 258 -2.07 -13.04 8.82
N LEU A 259 -2.20 -12.99 10.15
CA LEU A 259 -2.56 -14.16 10.96
C LEU A 259 -3.88 -14.79 10.51
N VAL A 260 -4.89 -13.99 10.16
CA VAL A 260 -6.17 -14.50 9.64
C VAL A 260 -5.95 -15.25 8.33
N TYR A 261 -5.21 -14.67 7.37
CA TYR A 261 -4.97 -15.30 6.07
C TYR A 261 -4.04 -16.53 6.14
N ILE A 262 -3.09 -16.54 7.07
CA ILE A 262 -2.20 -17.69 7.33
C ILE A 262 -3.01 -18.85 7.92
N ASN A 263 -3.85 -18.58 8.92
CA ASN A 263 -4.70 -19.62 9.54
C ASN A 263 -5.69 -20.24 8.54
N GLU A 264 -6.14 -19.46 7.58
CA GLU A 264 -7.04 -19.91 6.50
C GLU A 264 -6.30 -20.58 5.33
N GLY A 265 -4.98 -20.76 5.42
CA GLY A 265 -4.17 -21.41 4.38
C GLY A 265 -4.16 -20.68 3.03
N ARG A 266 -4.44 -19.36 3.02
CA ARG A 266 -4.55 -18.56 1.78
C ARG A 266 -3.22 -18.00 1.28
N VAL A 267 -2.18 -18.06 2.11
CA VAL A 267 -0.87 -17.49 1.78
C VAL A 267 -0.01 -18.53 1.06
N ASN A 268 0.29 -18.28 -0.21
CA ASN A 268 1.35 -18.99 -0.91
C ASN A 268 2.71 -18.47 -0.42
N LEU A 269 3.37 -19.23 0.46
CA LEU A 269 4.65 -18.86 1.08
C LEU A 269 5.78 -18.70 0.06
N HIS A 270 5.76 -19.45 -1.05
CA HIS A 270 6.79 -19.35 -2.08
C HIS A 270 6.77 -17.97 -2.73
N LEU A 271 5.60 -17.55 -3.24
CA LEU A 271 5.42 -16.22 -3.83
C LEU A 271 5.55 -15.09 -2.80
N ALA A 272 5.06 -15.30 -1.57
CA ALA A 272 5.23 -14.33 -0.49
C ALA A 272 6.72 -14.09 -0.17
N SER A 273 7.54 -15.13 -0.12
CA SER A 273 8.97 -14.99 0.16
C SER A 273 9.70 -14.15 -0.91
N ALA A 274 9.39 -14.40 -2.19
CA ALA A 274 9.95 -13.63 -3.31
C ALA A 274 9.57 -12.14 -3.25
N THR A 275 8.28 -11.86 -3.00
CA THR A 275 7.80 -10.49 -2.92
C THR A 275 8.35 -9.74 -1.69
N VAL A 276 8.51 -10.43 -0.56
CA VAL A 276 9.15 -9.90 0.66
C VAL A 276 10.59 -9.48 0.39
N LEU A 277 11.39 -10.35 -0.24
CA LEU A 277 12.79 -10.03 -0.54
C LEU A 277 12.92 -8.80 -1.45
N GLY A 278 12.14 -8.77 -2.53
CA GLY A 278 12.14 -7.65 -3.47
C GLY A 278 11.72 -6.33 -2.82
N ILE A 279 10.61 -6.35 -2.07
CA ILE A 279 10.08 -5.12 -1.50
C ILE A 279 11.01 -4.53 -0.44
N MET A 280 11.65 -5.36 0.39
CA MET A 280 12.56 -4.90 1.43
C MET A 280 13.75 -4.14 0.84
N MET A 281 14.33 -4.64 -0.27
CA MET A 281 15.43 -3.97 -0.95
C MET A 281 15.01 -2.58 -1.48
N GLY A 282 13.86 -2.50 -2.14
CA GLY A 282 13.29 -1.24 -2.62
C GLY A 282 13.00 -0.25 -1.50
N GLU A 283 12.38 -0.74 -0.42
CA GLU A 283 11.97 0.04 0.74
C GLU A 283 13.17 0.68 1.45
N LEU A 284 14.28 -0.06 1.59
CA LEU A 284 15.52 0.46 2.15
C LEU A 284 16.05 1.66 1.35
N ILE A 285 15.96 1.63 0.02
CA ILE A 285 16.42 2.74 -0.83
C ILE A 285 15.42 3.90 -0.71
N GLY A 286 14.12 3.64 -0.87
CA GLY A 286 13.09 4.68 -0.87
C GLY A 286 13.01 5.45 0.45
N THR A 287 13.19 4.78 1.60
CA THR A 287 13.18 5.43 2.93
C THR A 287 14.30 6.45 3.12
N ARG A 288 15.44 6.29 2.42
CA ARG A 288 16.54 7.26 2.44
C ARG A 288 16.23 8.49 1.58
N VAL A 289 15.49 8.28 0.50
CA VAL A 289 15.13 9.34 -0.46
C VAL A 289 13.96 10.18 0.05
N MET A 290 13.00 9.58 0.76
CA MET A 290 11.74 10.22 1.19
C MET A 290 11.96 11.59 1.86
N ASN A 291 12.89 11.70 2.82
CA ASN A 291 13.08 12.97 3.54
C ASN A 291 13.64 14.09 2.64
N ARG A 292 14.29 13.74 1.52
CA ARG A 292 14.88 14.70 0.56
C ARG A 292 13.91 15.15 -0.54
N VAL A 293 12.73 14.54 -0.62
CA VAL A 293 11.71 14.90 -1.61
C VAL A 293 10.74 15.89 -0.98
N HIS A 294 10.35 16.94 -1.71
CA HIS A 294 9.33 17.88 -1.23
C HIS A 294 7.97 17.19 -1.07
N ALA A 295 7.21 17.63 -0.07
CA ALA A 295 5.94 17.03 0.34
C ALA A 295 4.87 17.02 -0.78
N ASP A 296 4.83 18.06 -1.60
CA ASP A 296 3.93 18.18 -2.76
C ASP A 296 4.22 17.12 -3.83
N LYS A 297 5.51 16.85 -4.11
CA LYS A 297 5.92 15.80 -5.05
C LYS A 297 5.57 14.41 -4.53
N ILE A 298 5.69 14.17 -3.22
CA ILE A 298 5.27 12.89 -2.61
C ILE A 298 3.76 12.70 -2.81
N LYS A 299 2.94 13.71 -2.52
CA LYS A 299 1.49 13.66 -2.72
C LYS A 299 1.09 13.49 -4.18
N MET A 300 1.78 14.17 -5.11
CA MET A 300 1.50 14.02 -6.53
C MET A 300 1.85 12.62 -7.05
N LEU A 301 3.02 12.10 -6.67
CA LEU A 301 3.43 10.73 -7.01
C LEU A 301 2.44 9.69 -6.48
N LEU A 302 2.06 9.82 -5.20
CA LEU A 302 1.02 9.01 -4.56
C LEU A 302 -0.28 9.04 -5.37
N GLY A 303 -0.73 10.25 -5.69
CA GLY A 303 -1.98 10.50 -6.36
C GLY A 303 -2.06 9.84 -7.74
N LEU A 304 -1.03 10.03 -8.56
CA LEU A 304 -0.95 9.47 -9.91
C LEU A 304 -0.87 7.95 -9.89
N VAL A 305 -0.02 7.37 -9.03
CA VAL A 305 0.13 5.91 -8.93
C VAL A 305 -1.17 5.26 -8.48
N LEU A 306 -1.86 5.84 -7.49
CA LEU A 306 -3.13 5.29 -7.02
C LEU A 306 -4.25 5.46 -8.04
N ALA A 307 -4.35 6.61 -8.72
CA ALA A 307 -5.36 6.80 -9.76
C ALA A 307 -5.17 5.81 -10.91
N TYR A 308 -3.92 5.55 -11.32
CA TYR A 308 -3.59 4.58 -12.36
C TYR A 308 -4.03 3.15 -11.97
N PHE A 309 -3.56 2.64 -10.82
CA PHE A 309 -3.96 1.30 -10.37
C PHE A 309 -5.44 1.20 -10.03
N GLY A 310 -6.05 2.28 -9.54
CA GLY A 310 -7.47 2.38 -9.30
C GLY A 310 -8.30 2.22 -10.58
N TYR A 311 -7.88 2.87 -11.66
CA TYR A 311 -8.51 2.70 -12.99
C TYR A 311 -8.41 1.25 -13.49
N LEU A 312 -7.22 0.63 -13.40
CA LEU A 312 -7.05 -0.76 -13.86
C LEU A 312 -7.90 -1.75 -13.04
N MET A 313 -8.00 -1.54 -11.73
CA MET A 313 -8.86 -2.34 -10.85
C MET A 313 -10.34 -2.13 -11.14
N LEU A 314 -10.75 -0.90 -11.45
CA LEU A 314 -12.13 -0.60 -11.84
C LEU A 314 -12.47 -1.36 -13.12
N ALA A 315 -11.58 -1.31 -14.11
CA ALA A 315 -11.81 -1.95 -15.39
C ALA A 315 -11.92 -3.48 -15.28
N LYS A 316 -11.05 -4.12 -14.51
CA LYS A 316 -11.14 -5.56 -14.23
C LYS A 316 -12.37 -5.93 -13.40
N GLY A 317 -12.76 -5.09 -12.43
CA GLY A 317 -13.97 -5.28 -11.64
C GLY A 317 -15.25 -5.22 -12.47
N VAL A 318 -15.36 -4.20 -13.34
CA VAL A 318 -16.50 -4.04 -14.27
C VAL A 318 -16.56 -5.19 -15.26
N TYR A 319 -15.43 -5.63 -15.82
CA TYR A 319 -15.38 -6.79 -16.71
C TYR A 319 -15.88 -8.07 -16.01
N ARG A 320 -15.47 -8.32 -14.77
CA ARG A 320 -15.93 -9.49 -14.00
C ARG A 320 -17.41 -9.44 -13.61
N PHE A 321 -18.00 -8.25 -13.49
CA PHE A 321 -19.41 -8.07 -13.15
C PHE A 321 -20.33 -8.09 -14.38
N SER A 322 -19.95 -7.38 -15.45
CA SER A 322 -20.81 -7.09 -16.60
C SER A 322 -20.39 -7.78 -17.91
N GLY A 323 -19.18 -8.36 -17.96
CA GLY A 323 -18.59 -8.89 -19.19
C GLY A 323 -18.09 -7.82 -20.17
N VAL A 324 -18.30 -6.53 -19.88
CA VAL A 324 -17.89 -5.41 -20.75
C VAL A 324 -16.42 -5.09 -20.55
N LYS A 325 -15.65 -5.07 -21.64
CA LYS A 325 -14.23 -4.63 -21.64
C LYS A 325 -14.15 -3.11 -21.73
N LEU A 326 -13.54 -2.48 -20.74
CA LEU A 326 -13.20 -1.06 -20.76
C LEU A 326 -11.86 -0.84 -21.47
N PRO A 327 -11.65 0.30 -22.15
CA PRO A 327 -10.44 0.55 -22.93
C PRO A 327 -9.17 0.53 -22.04
N GLY A 328 -8.17 -0.24 -22.45
CA GLY A 328 -6.91 -0.39 -21.72
C GLY A 328 -6.92 -1.45 -20.60
N ALA A 329 -7.93 -2.32 -20.56
CA ALA A 329 -8.05 -3.44 -19.62
C ALA A 329 -8.23 -4.80 -20.29
#